data_AF-A0A848V756-F1
#
_entry.id   AF-A0A848V756-F1
#
_cell.length_a   1.000
_cell.length_b   1.000
_cell.length_c   1.000
_cell.angle_alpha   90.00
_cell.angle_beta   90.00
_cell.angle_gamma   90.00
#
_symmetry.space_group_name_H-M   'P 1'
#
loop_
_entity.id
_entity.type
_entity.pdbx_description
1 polymer ?
#
loop_
_entity_poly.entity_id
_entity_poly.type
_entity_poly.pdbx_seq_one_letter_code
_entity_poly.pdbx_strand_id
1 'polypeptide(L)'
;LFYVNEGEKKVEMVSVGHDGKLWIMSGLLGEETRYTQEFEQPDGNKAQLRFTRYNVAPARFESRMEYTTDGGASWLPGNHQVFTRRALPEL
;
A
#
# COMPACT_ATOMS: atom_id res chain seq x y z
N LEU A 1 -6.55 -2.73 8.80
CA LEU A 1 -7.47 -1.64 9.21
C LEU A 1 -7.13 -0.40 8.40
N PHE A 2 -8.09 0.48 8.07
CA PHE A 2 -7.79 1.79 7.47
C PHE A 2 -8.34 2.93 8.35
N TYR A 3 -7.65 4.06 8.34
CA TYR A 3 -8.00 5.28 9.03
C TYR A 3 -7.85 6.46 8.08
N VAL A 4 -8.81 7.37 8.07
CA VAL A 4 -8.76 8.60 7.28
C VAL A 4 -8.52 9.76 8.24
N ASN A 5 -7.37 10.41 8.12
CA ASN A 5 -7.06 11.63 8.85
C ASN A 5 -7.49 12.82 7.97
N GLU A 6 -8.72 13.31 8.18
CA GLU A 6 -9.27 14.41 7.37
C GLU A 6 -8.58 15.76 7.60
N GLY A 7 -8.00 15.96 8.79
CA GLY A 7 -7.26 17.17 9.14
C GLY A 7 -5.92 17.27 8.40
N GLU A 8 -5.22 16.16 8.28
CA GLU A 8 -3.97 16.08 7.51
C GLU A 8 -4.17 15.72 6.04
N LYS A 9 -5.41 15.46 5.61
CA LYS A 9 -5.74 14.95 4.27
C LYS A 9 -4.92 13.70 3.94
N LYS A 10 -4.92 12.71 4.84
CA LYS A 10 -4.20 11.43 4.65
C LYS A 10 -5.12 10.23 4.82
N VAL A 11 -4.78 9.16 4.11
CA VAL A 11 -5.31 7.83 4.34
C VAL A 11 -4.19 6.94 4.85
N GLU A 12 -4.45 6.26 5.96
CA GLU A 12 -3.55 5.29 6.57
C GLU A 12 -4.18 3.90 6.48
N MET A 13 -3.36 2.92 6.18
CA MET A 13 -3.70 1.50 6.19
C MET A 13 -2.67 0.77 7.00
N VAL A 14 -3.11 -0.10 7.91
CA VAL A 14 -2.23 -0.91 8.74
C VAL A 14 -2.39 -2.39 8.45
N SER A 15 -1.25 -3.08 8.41
CA SER A 15 -1.13 -4.53 8.31
C SER A 15 -0.11 -5.03 9.33
N VAL A 16 -0.30 -6.23 9.86
CA VAL A 16 0.72 -6.88 10.71
C VAL A 16 1.45 -7.91 9.85
N GLY A 17 2.76 -7.77 9.76
CA GLY A 17 3.62 -8.69 9.02
C GLY A 17 3.68 -10.05 9.70
N HIS A 18 4.17 -11.07 8.98
CA HIS A 18 4.39 -12.39 9.57
C HIS A 18 5.43 -12.35 10.70
N ASP A 19 6.26 -11.31 10.72
CA ASP A 19 7.27 -11.00 11.73
C ASP A 19 6.67 -10.33 12.98
N GLY A 20 5.35 -10.14 13.02
CA GLY A 20 4.64 -9.48 14.12
C GLY A 20 4.77 -7.95 14.11
N LYS A 21 5.45 -7.35 13.13
CA LYS A 21 5.61 -5.90 13.06
C LYS A 21 4.37 -5.25 12.46
N LEU A 22 3.99 -4.10 13.04
CA LEU A 22 2.96 -3.24 12.48
C LEU A 22 3.54 -2.43 11.32
N TRP A 23 2.97 -2.63 10.13
CA TRP A 23 3.28 -1.88 8.93
C TRP A 23 2.23 -0.80 8.72
N ILE A 24 2.64 0.46 8.82
CA ILE A 24 1.81 1.62 8.52
C ILE A 24 2.09 2.04 7.09
N MET A 25 1.05 2.01 6.25
CA MET A 25 1.06 2.51 4.88
C MET A 25 0.25 3.79 4.83
N SER A 26 0.83 4.88 4.32
CA SER A 26 0.16 6.19 4.27
C SER A 26 0.29 6.84 2.91
N GLY A 27 -0.67 7.68 2.55
CA GLY A 27 -0.67 8.49 1.34
C GLY A 27 -1.67 9.63 1.47
N LEU A 28 -1.59 10.62 0.58
CA LEU A 28 -2.54 11.72 0.60
C LEU A 28 -3.95 11.24 0.22
N LEU A 29 -4.94 11.90 0.78
CA LEU A 29 -6.34 11.68 0.45
C LEU A 29 -6.57 12.05 -1.02
N GLY A 30 -7.09 11.11 -1.79
CA GLY A 30 -7.31 11.28 -3.23
C GLY A 30 -6.16 10.74 -4.10
N GLU A 31 -5.01 10.41 -3.52
CA GLU A 31 -3.93 9.75 -4.24
C GLU A 31 -4.09 8.23 -4.29
N GLU A 32 -3.50 7.67 -5.34
CA GLU A 32 -3.55 6.24 -5.64
C GLU A 32 -2.43 5.45 -4.96
N THR A 33 -1.31 6.10 -4.67
CA THR A 33 -0.11 5.48 -4.11
C THR A 33 -0.01 5.72 -2.61
N ARG A 34 0.40 4.67 -1.88
CA ARG A 34 0.68 4.70 -0.45
C ARG A 34 2.04 4.06 -0.19
N TYR A 35 2.74 4.56 0.82
CA TYR A 35 4.09 4.12 1.17
C TYR A 35 4.13 3.61 2.59
N THR A 36 4.94 2.58 2.84
CA THR A 36 5.33 2.24 4.21
C THR A 36 6.30 3.28 4.76
N GLN A 37 6.53 3.23 6.07
CA GLN A 37 7.74 3.81 6.63
C GLN A 37 8.98 3.17 5.99
N GLU A 38 10.05 3.95 5.88
CA GLU A 38 11.37 3.42 5.54
C GLU A 38 11.88 2.55 6.69
N PHE A 39 12.63 1.51 6.35
CA PHE A 39 13.34 0.69 7.32
C PHE A 39 14.76 0.41 6.85
N GLU A 40 15.69 0.34 7.79
CA GLU A 40 17.08 0.04 7.51
C GLU A 40 17.28 -1.46 7.26
N GLN A 41 18.10 -1.76 6.27
CA GLN A 41 18.58 -3.10 5.97
C GLN A 41 19.96 -3.33 6.62
N PRO A 42 20.38 -4.61 6.80
CA PRO A 42 21.67 -4.93 7.39
C PRO A 42 22.89 -4.34 6.66
N ASP A 43 22.75 -4.00 5.38
CA ASP A 43 23.78 -3.38 4.55
C ASP A 43 23.82 -1.84 4.65
N GLY A 44 22.95 -1.24 5.49
CA GLY A 44 22.82 0.20 5.67
C GLY A 44 21.94 0.89 4.63
N ASN A 45 21.42 0.16 3.63
CA ASN A 45 20.47 0.73 2.68
C ASN A 45 19.08 0.89 3.30
N LYS A 46 18.30 1.82 2.75
CA LYS A 46 16.89 2.02 3.13
C LYS A 46 15.98 1.24 2.20
N ALA A 47 15.08 0.46 2.81
CA ALA A 47 14.01 -0.21 2.12
C ALA A 47 12.66 0.44 2.41
N GLN A 48 11.77 0.36 1.43
CA GLN A 48 10.41 0.87 1.53
C GLN A 48 9.51 0.09 0.56
N LEU A 49 8.24 -0.07 0.93
CA LEU A 49 7.22 -0.61 0.05
C LEU A 49 6.31 0.52 -0.42
N ARG A 50 5.89 0.47 -1.69
CA ARG A 50 4.81 1.32 -2.22
C ARG A 50 3.70 0.46 -2.79
N PHE A 51 2.47 0.86 -2.55
CA PHE A 51 1.27 0.21 -3.05
C PHE A 51 0.51 1.21 -3.91
N THR A 52 0.28 0.88 -5.18
CA THR A 52 -0.43 1.75 -6.11
C THR A 52 -1.73 1.10 -6.53
N ARG A 53 -2.85 1.79 -6.28
CA ARG A 53 -4.16 1.42 -6.82
C ARG A 53 -4.26 1.90 -8.27
N TYR A 54 -4.77 1.06 -9.17
CA TYR A 54 -4.93 1.39 -10.59
C TYR A 54 -6.03 0.54 -11.23
N ASN A 55 -6.31 0.77 -12.52
CA ASN A 55 -7.38 0.09 -13.27
C ASN A 55 -8.71 0.06 -12.51
N VAL A 56 -9.12 1.22 -12.01
CA VAL A 56 -10.31 1.38 -11.15
C VAL A 56 -11.57 1.36 -12.00
N ALA A 57 -12.50 0.49 -11.62
CA ALA A 57 -13.85 0.37 -12.15
C ALA A 57 -14.86 0.34 -10.99
N PRO A 58 -16.18 0.53 -11.24
CA PRO A 58 -17.16 0.69 -10.15
C PRO A 58 -17.18 -0.43 -9.09
N ALA A 59 -16.87 -1.67 -9.49
CA ALA A 59 -16.84 -2.83 -8.61
C ALA A 59 -15.48 -3.57 -8.61
N ARG A 60 -14.42 -2.96 -9.12
CA ARG A 60 -13.10 -3.60 -9.25
C ARG A 60 -11.97 -2.58 -9.18
N PHE A 61 -10.84 -2.96 -8.61
CA PHE A 61 -9.58 -2.25 -8.82
C PHE A 61 -8.41 -3.22 -8.73
N GLU A 62 -7.23 -2.76 -9.12
CA GLU A 62 -5.98 -3.49 -8.98
C GLU A 62 -5.05 -2.76 -8.04
N SER A 63 -4.24 -3.51 -7.31
CA SER A 63 -3.16 -2.99 -6.47
C SER A 63 -1.87 -3.68 -6.86
N ARG A 64 -0.84 -2.89 -7.17
CA ARG A 64 0.53 -3.40 -7.29
C ARG A 64 1.35 -2.93 -6.10
N MET A 65 2.12 -3.85 -5.54
CA MET A 65 3.17 -3.59 -4.59
C MET A 65 4.49 -3.55 -5.34
N GLU A 66 5.29 -2.55 -5.05
CA GLU A 66 6.67 -2.44 -5.49
C GLU A 66 7.53 -2.16 -4.25
N TYR A 67 8.78 -2.58 -4.28
CA TYR A 67 9.71 -2.36 -3.17
C TYR A 67 11.02 -1.76 -3.68
N THR A 68 11.63 -0.94 -2.84
CA THR A 68 12.98 -0.43 -3.04
C THR A 68 13.87 -1.00 -1.94
N THR A 69 15.14 -1.23 -2.29
CA THR A 69 16.22 -1.55 -1.36
C THR A 69 17.36 -0.53 -1.46
N ASP A 70 17.14 0.59 -2.14
CA ASP A 70 18.14 1.60 -2.49
C ASP A 70 17.65 3.04 -2.21
N GLY A 71 16.77 3.19 -1.21
CA GLY A 71 16.24 4.51 -0.82
C GLY A 71 15.34 5.14 -1.88
N GLY A 72 14.72 4.33 -2.74
CA GLY A 72 13.77 4.77 -3.77
C GLY A 72 14.39 5.14 -5.11
N ALA A 73 15.70 4.91 -5.31
CA ALA A 73 16.36 5.13 -6.60
C ALA A 73 15.84 4.16 -7.67
N SER A 74 15.53 2.92 -7.30
CA SER A 74 14.85 1.94 -8.13
C SER A 74 13.72 1.22 -7.37
N TRP A 75 12.76 0.72 -8.14
CA TRP A 75 11.59 0.02 -7.62
C TRP A 75 11.41 -1.30 -8.36
N LEU A 76 11.41 -2.38 -7.60
CA LEU A 76 11.26 -3.73 -8.09
C LEU A 76 9.81 -4.20 -7.91
N PRO A 77 9.28 -5.02 -8.82
CA PRO A 77 7.93 -5.54 -8.71
C PRO A 77 7.81 -6.50 -7.53
N GLY A 78 6.74 -6.37 -6.75
CA GLY A 78 6.34 -7.32 -5.73
C GLY A 78 4.96 -7.90 -6.02
N ASN A 79 4.11 -7.96 -4.99
CA ASN A 79 2.79 -8.56 -5.10
C ASN A 79 1.84 -7.75 -6.00
N HIS A 80 0.98 -8.45 -6.75
CA HIS A 80 -0.13 -7.86 -7.50
C HIS A 80 -1.43 -8.52 -7.08
N GLN A 81 -2.47 -7.71 -6.85
CA GLN A 81 -3.77 -8.15 -6.38
C GLN A 81 -4.88 -7.49 -7.19
N VAL A 82 -5.90 -8.27 -7.51
CA VAL A 82 -7.14 -7.80 -8.12
C VAL A 82 -8.25 -7.88 -7.07
N PHE A 83 -8.88 -6.76 -6.79
CA PHE A 83 -10.00 -6.67 -5.86
C PHE A 83 -11.28 -6.53 -6.65
N THR A 84 -12.25 -7.40 -6.39
CA THR A 84 -13.60 -7.32 -6.94
C THR A 84 -14.60 -7.28 -5.81
N ARG A 85 -15.61 -6.42 -5.93
CA ARG A 85 -16.74 -6.42 -5.01
C ARG A 85 -17.60 -7.64 -5.35
N ARG A 86 -17.83 -8.51 -4.36
CA ARG A 86 -18.78 -9.61 -4.51
C ARG A 86 -20.17 -9.03 -4.77
N ALA A 87 -20.81 -9.47 -5.85
CA ALA A 87 -22.25 -9.22 -6.05
C ALA A 87 -23.02 -10.02 -4.99
N LEU A 88 -23.91 -9.36 -4.25
CA LEU A 88 -24.88 -10.07 -3.43
C LEU A 88 -25.92 -10.71 -4.37
N PRO A 89 -26.40 -11.93 -4.10
CA PRO A 89 -27.56 -12.46 -4.82
C PRO A 89 -28.75 -11.50 -4.64
N GLU A 90 -29.54 -11.29 -5.68
CA GLU A 90 -30.83 -10.59 -5.54
C GLU A 90 -31.72 -11.41 -4.58
N LEU A 91 -32.30 -10.73 -3.60
CA LEU A 91 -33.21 -11.31 -2.60
C LEU A 91 -34.58 -11.62 -3.22
#